data_AF-A0A355UER9-F1
#
_entry.id   AF-A0A355UER9-F1
#
_cell.length_a   1.000
_cell.length_b   1.000
_cell.length_c   1.000
_cell.angle_alpha   90.00
_cell.angle_beta   90.00
_cell.angle_gamma   90.00
#
_symmetry.space_group_name_H-M   'P 1'
#
loop_
_entity.id
_entity.type
_entity.pdbx_description
1 polymer ?
#
loop_
_entity_poly.entity_id
_entity_poly.type
_entity_poly.pdbx_seq_one_letter_code
_entity_poly.pdbx_strand_id
1 'polypeptide(L)'
;LSVIVIKVPDLNDRLDDIPLLVDSFLDSYSEQMQIQKPKISSQAIKKLQSMNWTGNVRELKNITERLAILCEGEITEKDIEKYS
;
A
#
# COMPACT_ATOMS: atom_id res chain seq x y z
N LEU A 1 14.34 -36.38 -0.56
CA LEU A 1 14.10 -35.01 -0.05
C LEU A 1 12.72 -34.59 -0.50
N SER A 2 11.83 -34.25 0.43
CA SER A 2 10.51 -33.71 0.09
C SER A 2 10.53 -32.22 0.34
N VAL A 3 10.51 -31.43 -0.73
CA VAL A 3 10.38 -29.98 -0.67
C VAL A 3 8.89 -29.67 -0.48
N ILE A 4 8.54 -29.04 0.64
CA ILE A 4 7.18 -28.54 0.88
C ILE A 4 7.05 -27.22 0.11
N VAL A 5 6.16 -27.19 -0.88
CA VAL A 5 5.86 -25.98 -1.64
C VAL A 5 4.84 -25.16 -0.86
N ILE A 6 5.27 -24.03 -0.30
CA ILE A 6 4.39 -23.06 0.33
C ILE A 6 3.86 -22.14 -0.78
N LYS A 7 2.57 -22.23 -1.10
CA LYS A 7 1.92 -21.32 -2.05
C LYS A 7 1.58 -20.03 -1.31
N VAL A 8 2.25 -18.95 -1.65
CA VAL A 8 1.88 -17.61 -1.18
C VAL A 8 0.74 -17.11 -2.08
N PRO A 9 -0.45 -16.82 -1.54
CA PRO A 9 -1.55 -16.27 -2.33
C PRO A 9 -1.22 -14.86 -2.81
N ASP A 10 -1.77 -14.48 -3.96
CA ASP A 10 -1.61 -13.14 -4.50
C ASP A 10 -2.37 -12.13 -3.64
N LEU A 11 -1.92 -10.88 -3.62
CA LEU A 11 -2.57 -9.79 -2.90
C LEU A 11 -4.01 -9.57 -3.39
N ASN A 12 -4.28 -9.85 -4.67
CA ASN A 12 -5.61 -9.79 -5.26
C ASN A 12 -6.62 -10.75 -4.61
N ASP A 13 -6.16 -11.84 -3.98
CA ASP A 13 -7.02 -12.79 -3.25
C ASP A 13 -7.32 -12.32 -1.81
N ARG A 14 -6.69 -11.22 -1.36
CA ARG A 14 -6.71 -10.73 0.04
C ARG A 14 -6.69 -9.20 0.10
N LEU A 15 -7.57 -8.57 -0.67
CA LEU A 15 -7.70 -7.11 -0.73
C LEU A 15 -8.11 -6.48 0.61
N ASP A 16 -8.71 -7.27 1.51
CA ASP A 16 -9.04 -6.84 2.88
C ASP A 16 -7.80 -6.59 3.76
N ASP A 17 -6.63 -7.11 3.38
CA ASP A 17 -5.36 -6.85 4.08
C ASP A 17 -4.76 -5.48 3.69
N ILE A 18 -5.18 -4.89 2.57
CA ILE A 18 -4.63 -3.63 2.03
C ILE A 18 -4.65 -2.48 3.05
N PRO A 19 -5.75 -2.19 3.77
CA PRO A 19 -5.78 -1.10 4.73
C PRO A 19 -4.70 -1.23 5.81
N LEU A 20 -4.49 -2.45 6.32
CA LEU A 20 -3.49 -2.74 7.35
C LEU A 20 -2.07 -2.64 6.79
N LEU A 21 -1.86 -3.17 5.59
CA LEU A 21 -0.55 -3.12 4.91
C LEU A 21 -0.13 -1.68 4.61
N VAL A 22 -1.05 -0.88 4.07
CA VAL A 22 -0.80 0.54 3.77
C VAL A 22 -0.46 1.29 5.05
N ASP A 23 -1.22 1.08 6.13
CA ASP A 23 -0.96 1.74 7.41
C ASP A 23 0.44 1.41 7.95
N SER A 24 0.81 0.12 7.92
CA SER A 24 2.14 -0.35 8.33
C SER A 24 3.27 0.18 7.45
N PHE A 25 3.07 0.29 6.14
CA PHE A 25 4.06 0.85 5.23
C PHE A 25 4.23 2.35 5.45
N LEU A 26 3.14 3.08 5.64
CA LEU A 26 3.20 4.51 5.97
C LEU A 26 3.91 4.73 7.30
N ASP A 27 3.63 3.93 8.33
CA ASP A 27 4.34 4.01 9.61
C ASP A 27 5.84 3.74 9.45
N SER A 28 6.20 2.62 8.83
CA SER A 28 7.59 2.22 8.63
C SER A 28 8.36 3.28 7.83
N TYR A 29 7.74 3.80 6.78
CA TYR A 29 8.35 4.81 5.92
C TYR A 29 8.51 6.15 6.66
N SER A 30 7.50 6.56 7.42
CA SER A 30 7.52 7.82 8.17
C SER A 30 8.54 7.80 9.29
N GLU A 31 8.67 6.68 9.99
CA GLU A 31 9.71 6.45 11.00
C GLU A 31 11.11 6.49 10.37
N GLN A 32 11.30 5.81 9.24
CA GLN A 32 12.60 5.78 8.54
C GLN A 32 13.02 7.16 8.02
N MET A 33 12.08 7.95 7.50
CA MET A 33 12.35 9.28 6.95
C MET A 33 12.25 10.40 8.00
N GLN A 34 11.89 10.10 9.25
CA GLN A 34 11.63 11.06 10.32
C GLN A 34 10.62 12.15 9.92
N ILE A 35 9.59 11.77 9.16
CA ILE A 35 8.50 12.64 8.73
C ILE A 35 7.22 12.32 9.49
N GLN A 36 6.25 13.23 9.44
CA GLN A 36 4.92 12.93 9.94
C GLN A 36 4.21 11.94 9.03
N LYS A 37 3.58 10.93 9.64
CA LYS A 37 2.75 9.95 8.93
C LYS A 37 1.63 10.67 8.16
N PRO A 38 1.57 10.54 6.83
CA PRO A 38 0.46 11.09 6.07
C PRO A 38 -0.82 10.31 6.42
N LYS A 39 -1.93 11.03 6.54
CA LYS A 39 -3.24 10.40 6.67
C LYS A 39 -3.66 9.86 5.32
N ILE A 40 -4.40 8.75 5.31
CA ILE A 40 -5.02 8.25 4.10
C ILE A 40 -6.52 8.26 4.24
N SER A 41 -7.20 8.84 3.27
CA SER A 41 -8.66 8.90 3.25
C SER A 41 -9.27 7.52 3.00
N SER A 42 -10.48 7.26 3.53
CA SER A 42 -11.18 5.99 3.29
C SER A 42 -11.51 5.75 1.81
N GLN A 43 -11.67 6.82 1.02
CA GLN A 43 -11.86 6.73 -0.43
C GLN A 43 -10.58 6.25 -1.13
N ALA A 44 -9.42 6.76 -0.70
CA ALA A 44 -8.13 6.33 -1.19
C ALA A 44 -7.89 4.82 -0.92
N ILE A 45 -8.19 4.35 0.30
CA ILE A 45 -8.10 2.92 0.61
C ILE A 45 -8.99 2.07 -0.30
N LYS A 46 -10.26 2.47 -0.49
CA LYS A 46 -11.18 1.76 -1.40
C LYS A 46 -10.65 1.72 -2.82
N LYS A 47 -10.02 2.80 -3.29
CA LYS A 47 -9.40 2.84 -4.61
C LYS A 47 -8.27 1.81 -4.71
N LEU A 48 -7.35 1.77 -3.73
CA LEU A 48 -6.28 0.77 -3.68
C LEU A 48 -6.84 -0.67 -3.67
N GLN A 49 -7.95 -0.91 -2.98
CA GLN A 49 -8.63 -2.20 -2.99
C GLN A 49 -9.26 -2.57 -4.33
N SER A 50 -9.68 -1.58 -5.13
CA SER A 50 -10.27 -1.82 -6.46
C SER A 50 -9.23 -2.09 -7.56
N MET A 51 -7.94 -1.90 -7.27
CA MET A 51 -6.85 -2.05 -8.22
C MET A 51 -6.33 -3.49 -8.28
N ASN A 52 -5.75 -3.84 -9.43
CA ASN A 52 -5.15 -5.15 -9.65
C ASN A 52 -3.64 -5.10 -9.37
N TRP A 53 -3.21 -5.75 -8.31
CA TRP A 53 -1.84 -5.76 -7.82
C TRP A 53 -1.03 -6.88 -8.46
N THR A 54 -0.52 -6.65 -9.66
CA THR A 54 0.29 -7.64 -10.40
C THR A 54 1.66 -7.89 -9.76
N GLY A 55 2.21 -6.88 -9.08
CA GLY A 55 3.42 -6.97 -8.27
C GLY A 55 3.15 -7.28 -6.79
N ASN A 56 1.93 -7.66 -6.44
CA ASN A 56 1.51 -8.02 -5.08
C ASN A 56 1.90 -6.95 -4.04
N VAL A 57 2.36 -7.40 -2.86
CA VAL A 57 2.72 -6.55 -1.73
C VAL A 57 3.87 -5.59 -2.05
N ARG A 58 4.79 -5.95 -2.97
CA ARG A 58 5.89 -5.06 -3.37
C ARG A 58 5.40 -3.83 -4.12
N GLU A 59 4.44 -4.03 -5.02
CA GLU A 59 3.83 -2.92 -5.78
C GLU A 59 3.05 -2.00 -4.84
N LEU A 60 2.22 -2.57 -3.94
CA LEU A 60 1.50 -1.81 -2.94
C LEU A 60 2.43 -0.96 -2.08
N LYS A 61 3.54 -1.54 -1.61
CA LYS A 61 4.55 -0.81 -0.84
C LYS A 61 5.13 0.36 -1.62
N ASN A 62 5.58 0.13 -2.86
CA ASN A 62 6.19 1.17 -3.69
C ASN A 62 5.24 2.34 -3.95
N ILE A 63 3.97 2.06 -4.26
CA ILE A 63 2.96 3.10 -4.48
C ILE A 63 2.72 3.86 -3.17
N THR A 64 2.59 3.16 -2.05
CA THR A 64 2.36 3.78 -0.73
C THR A 64 3.51 4.71 -0.32
N GLU A 65 4.76 4.27 -0.48
CA GLU A 65 5.94 5.10 -0.21
C GLU A 65 6.01 6.31 -1.13
N ARG A 66 5.70 6.13 -2.42
CA ARG A 66 5.63 7.23 -3.38
C ARG A 66 4.56 8.26 -2.97
N LEU A 67 3.37 7.81 -2.59
CA LEU A 67 2.30 8.69 -2.11
C LEU A 67 2.71 9.42 -0.84
N ALA A 68 3.44 8.77 0.07
CA ALA A 68 3.96 9.42 1.28
C ALA A 68 4.98 10.53 1.00
N ILE A 69 5.73 10.44 -0.10
CA ILE A 69 6.68 11.49 -0.53
C ILE A 69 5.94 12.65 -1.20
N LEU A 70 4.94 12.35 -2.02
CA LEU A 70 4.32 13.32 -2.92
C LEU A 70 3.13 14.04 -2.28
N CYS A 71 2.46 13.42 -1.31
CA CYS A 71 1.33 13.98 -0.60
C CYS A 71 1.77 14.51 0.76
N GLU A 72 1.73 15.83 0.92
CA GLU A 72 1.95 16.45 2.23
C GLU A 72 0.64 16.44 3.03
N GLY A 73 0.56 15.60 4.06
CA GLY A 73 -0.51 15.61 5.04
C GLY A 73 -1.62 14.57 4.83
N GLU A 74 -2.30 14.57 3.69
CA GLU A 74 -3.40 13.63 3.40
C GLU A 74 -3.33 13.06 1.97
N ILE A 75 -3.46 11.73 1.86
CA ILE A 75 -3.54 10.97 0.61
C ILE A 75 -5.02 10.78 0.25
N THR A 76 -5.40 11.34 -0.89
CA THR A 76 -6.76 11.27 -1.43
C THR A 76 -6.86 10.29 -2.60
N GLU A 77 -8.09 9.94 -2.99
CA GLU A 77 -8.33 9.09 -4.17
C GLU A 77 -7.68 9.66 -5.44
N LYS A 78 -7.68 10.99 -5.60
CA LYS A 78 -7.08 11.67 -6.76
C LYS A 78 -5.58 11.47 -6.84
N ASP A 79 -4.92 11.38 -5.69
CA ASP A 79 -3.47 11.16 -5.64
C ASP A 79 -3.14 9.74 -6.10
N ILE A 80 -3.97 8.76 -5.75
CA ILE A 80 -3.81 7.39 -6.26
C ILE A 80 -3.98 7.37 -7.77
N GLU A 81 -5.00 8.00 -8.33
CA GLU A 81 -5.18 8.04 -9.80
C GLU A 81 -4.02 8.71 -10.53
N LYS A 82 -3.35 9.65 -9.89
CA LYS A 82 -2.25 10.40 -10.47
C LYS A 82 -0.90 9.65 -10.39
N TYR A 83 -0.73 8.78 -9.40
CA TYR A 83 0.56 8.17 -9.07
C TYR A 83 0.61 6.63 -9.09
N SER A 84 -0.54 5.99 -9.35
CA SER A 84 -0.74 4.57 -9.69
C SER A 84 -0.10 4.20 -11.01
#